data_AF-A0A946TYW3-F1
#
_entry.id   AF-A0A946TYW3-F1
#
_cell.length_a   1.000
_cell.length_b   1.000
_cell.length_c   1.000
_cell.angle_alpha   90.00
_cell.angle_beta   90.00
_cell.angle_gamma   90.00
#
_symmetry.space_group_name_H-M   'P 1'
#
loop_
_entity.id
_entity.type
_entity.pdbx_description
1 polymer ?
#
loop_
_entity_poly.entity_id
_entity_poly.type
_entity_poly.pdbx_seq_one_letter_code
_entity_poly.pdbx_strand_id
1 'polypeptide(L)'
;PRAIYFNDDVYLGWMPNGRIEIASSDPEKGFIFFFQRELTDRKAPLFSRDRVCIQCHAGSATNFLPGPLGRSVFPDSKGRSLKSVDTFELIGHEVPVHERWGGWYVTHVHQDLTHMGNAIAVKGNGELKLQRKDSSKGLDDFFDTSNYPVSTSDIEALLIFDHQVRMQFVLIESAYKVRQVIFDSQKTASKQSSIDLNAILKEVTEKIVSELLFKKEFPLGGKVVDAAQVGKFVTEFKAKGKADSRGRSLRDLELKNRLFKYRCSYMIYSKSFEAFPEILKNSVFNRIKAIITSDSPQLGYEYLEAEEKKAIFDILSGTLAGF
;
A
#
# COMPACT_ATOMS: atom_id res chain seq x y z
N PRO A 1 -22.36 -1.55 -0.74
CA PRO A 1 -21.04 -1.33 -1.41
C PRO A 1 -20.04 -2.48 -1.12
N ARG A 2 -18.93 -2.56 -1.87
CA ARG A 2 -17.82 -3.46 -1.52
C ARG A 2 -16.97 -2.82 -0.41
N ALA A 3 -16.63 -3.58 0.63
CA ALA A 3 -15.65 -3.24 1.65
C ALA A 3 -14.38 -4.08 1.47
N ILE A 4 -13.22 -3.52 1.85
CA ILE A 4 -11.94 -4.24 1.84
C ILE A 4 -11.41 -4.27 3.26
N TYR A 5 -11.29 -5.46 3.82
CA TYR A 5 -10.59 -5.72 5.08
C TYR A 5 -9.22 -6.26 4.77
N PHE A 6 -8.17 -5.79 5.45
CA PHE A 6 -6.82 -6.22 5.12
C PHE A 6 -5.92 -6.35 6.33
N ASN A 7 -4.92 -7.21 6.18
CA ASN A 7 -3.72 -7.22 6.99
C ASN A 7 -2.50 -7.07 6.04
N ASP A 8 -1.30 -7.31 6.54
CA ASP A 8 -0.07 -7.11 5.78
C ASP A 8 0.06 -8.01 4.54
N ASP A 9 -0.62 -9.16 4.51
CA ASP A 9 -0.47 -10.21 3.49
C ASP A 9 -1.76 -10.48 2.69
N VAL A 10 -2.93 -10.19 3.26
CA VAL A 10 -4.24 -10.61 2.72
C VAL A 10 -5.22 -9.45 2.69
N TYR A 11 -5.94 -9.34 1.57
CA TYR A 11 -7.08 -8.45 1.37
C TYR A 11 -8.34 -9.30 1.16
N LEU A 12 -9.38 -9.02 1.93
CA LEU A 12 -10.69 -9.64 1.87
C LEU A 12 -11.71 -8.62 1.36
N GLY A 13 -12.21 -8.85 0.15
CA GLY A 13 -13.34 -8.13 -0.42
C GLY A 13 -14.66 -8.70 0.10
N TRP A 14 -15.43 -7.86 0.80
CA TRP A 14 -16.75 -8.19 1.31
C TRP A 14 -17.82 -7.39 0.59
N MET A 15 -18.84 -8.07 0.08
CA MET A 15 -19.99 -7.49 -0.57
C MET A 15 -21.24 -8.13 0.03
N PRO A 16 -22.12 -7.36 0.70
CA PRO A 16 -23.40 -7.91 1.17
C PRO A 16 -24.14 -8.59 0.02
N ASN A 17 -24.60 -9.83 0.25
CA ASN A 17 -25.26 -10.69 -0.74
C ASN A 17 -24.39 -11.07 -1.97
N GLY A 18 -23.09 -10.78 -1.94
CA GLY A 18 -22.12 -11.14 -2.97
C GLY A 18 -21.23 -12.32 -2.56
N ARG A 19 -20.22 -12.61 -3.40
CA ARG A 19 -19.16 -13.57 -3.10
C ARG A 19 -18.01 -12.86 -2.37
N ILE A 20 -17.33 -13.57 -1.47
CA ILE A 20 -16.06 -13.09 -0.90
C ILE A 20 -14.96 -13.17 -1.96
N GLU A 21 -14.16 -12.11 -2.05
CA GLU A 21 -12.95 -12.01 -2.87
C GLU A 21 -11.72 -12.03 -1.95
N ILE A 22 -10.67 -12.75 -2.30
CA ILE A 22 -9.40 -12.75 -1.54
C ILE A 22 -8.25 -12.45 -2.49
N ALA A 23 -7.43 -11.46 -2.14
CA ALA A 23 -6.10 -11.28 -2.72
C ALA A 23 -5.06 -11.57 -1.65
N SER A 24 -4.15 -12.51 -1.91
CA SER A 24 -3.11 -12.93 -0.98
C SER A 24 -1.73 -12.70 -1.61
N SER A 25 -0.83 -12.07 -0.87
CA SER A 25 0.58 -11.91 -1.26
C SER A 25 1.34 -13.19 -0.89
N ASP A 26 1.76 -13.97 -1.90
CA ASP A 26 2.63 -15.13 -1.71
C ASP A 26 4.09 -14.69 -1.91
N PRO A 27 5.00 -14.99 -0.96
CA PRO A 27 6.38 -14.53 -1.03
C PRO A 27 7.18 -15.06 -2.23
N GLU A 28 6.78 -16.20 -2.79
CA GLU A 28 7.42 -16.79 -3.96
C GLU A 28 6.68 -16.44 -5.26
N LYS A 29 5.35 -16.53 -5.25
CA LYS A 29 4.52 -16.47 -6.46
C LYS A 29 3.92 -15.10 -6.74
N GLY A 30 4.07 -14.12 -5.86
CA GLY A 30 3.39 -12.84 -5.97
C GLY A 30 1.90 -12.95 -5.59
N PHE A 31 1.05 -12.08 -6.14
CA PHE A 31 -0.36 -12.08 -5.75
C PHE A 31 -1.13 -13.26 -6.34
N ILE A 32 -1.88 -13.92 -5.46
CA ILE A 32 -2.82 -14.98 -5.80
C ILE A 32 -4.22 -14.51 -5.42
N PHE A 33 -5.15 -14.66 -6.36
CA PHE A 33 -6.53 -14.22 -6.22
C PHE A 33 -7.48 -15.41 -6.13
N PHE A 34 -8.45 -15.32 -5.23
CA PHE A 34 -9.45 -16.34 -5.00
C PHE A 34 -10.86 -15.75 -4.96
N PHE A 35 -11.82 -16.51 -5.45
CA PHE A 35 -13.24 -16.28 -5.25
C PHE A 35 -13.83 -17.37 -4.38
N GLN A 36 -14.79 -16.97 -3.53
CA GLN A 36 -15.66 -17.88 -2.84
C GLN A 36 -16.53 -18.66 -3.83
N ARG A 37 -16.59 -19.98 -3.66
CA ARG A 37 -17.52 -20.87 -4.34
C ARG A 37 -18.88 -20.87 -3.65
N GLU A 38 -19.84 -21.57 -4.25
CA GLU A 38 -21.13 -21.83 -3.63
C GLU A 38 -20.95 -22.61 -2.32
N LEU A 39 -21.62 -22.15 -1.24
CA LEU A 39 -21.55 -22.77 0.09
C LEU A 39 -22.18 -24.17 0.14
N THR A 40 -22.99 -24.50 -0.86
CA THR A 40 -23.65 -25.80 -1.04
C THR A 40 -22.67 -26.89 -1.48
N ASP A 41 -21.59 -26.53 -2.16
CA ASP A 41 -20.58 -27.48 -2.62
C ASP A 41 -19.53 -27.77 -1.53
N ARG A 42 -19.85 -28.74 -0.67
CA ARG A 42 -18.98 -29.17 0.44
C ARG A 42 -17.84 -30.11 0.04
N LYS A 43 -17.75 -30.51 -1.24
CA LYS A 43 -16.76 -31.51 -1.69
C LYS A 43 -15.43 -30.90 -2.10
N ALA A 44 -15.37 -29.58 -2.26
CA ALA A 44 -14.19 -28.90 -2.76
C ALA A 44 -13.82 -27.70 -1.87
N PRO A 45 -12.56 -27.20 -1.95
CA PRO A 45 -12.14 -26.04 -1.17
C PRO A 45 -13.05 -24.84 -1.44
N LEU A 46 -13.48 -24.14 -0.39
CA LEU A 46 -14.41 -23.00 -0.47
C LEU A 46 -13.90 -21.89 -1.39
N PHE A 47 -12.58 -21.73 -1.50
CA PHE A 47 -11.96 -20.71 -2.33
C PHE A 47 -11.30 -21.35 -3.54
N SER A 48 -11.60 -20.82 -4.73
CA SER A 48 -11.00 -21.25 -5.99
C SER A 48 -10.34 -20.08 -6.72
N ARG A 49 -9.28 -20.39 -7.48
CA ARG A 49 -8.64 -19.43 -8.37
C ARG A 49 -9.44 -19.34 -9.66
N ASP A 50 -9.80 -18.12 -10.03
CA ASP A 50 -10.44 -17.80 -11.30
C ASP A 50 -9.56 -16.80 -12.08
N ARG A 51 -9.55 -16.90 -13.41
CA ARG A 51 -8.85 -15.98 -14.30
C ARG A 51 -9.56 -14.64 -14.44
N VAL A 52 -10.80 -14.50 -13.97
CA VAL A 52 -11.52 -13.21 -14.00
C VAL A 52 -10.76 -12.12 -13.22
N CYS A 53 -10.14 -12.45 -12.07
CA CYS A 53 -9.42 -11.45 -11.27
C CYS A 53 -8.27 -10.80 -12.04
N ILE A 54 -7.49 -11.61 -12.76
CA ILE A 54 -6.27 -11.15 -13.44
C ILE A 54 -6.57 -10.29 -14.66
N GLN A 55 -7.82 -10.25 -15.15
CA GLN A 55 -8.21 -9.31 -16.21
C GLN A 55 -8.03 -7.85 -15.78
N CYS A 56 -8.19 -7.56 -14.49
CA CYS A 56 -7.95 -6.24 -13.92
C CYS A 56 -6.66 -6.16 -13.11
N HIS A 57 -6.28 -7.24 -12.42
CA HIS A 57 -5.13 -7.27 -11.50
C HIS A 57 -3.77 -7.61 -12.15
N ALA A 58 -3.74 -7.88 -13.45
CA ALA A 58 -2.51 -8.09 -14.22
C ALA A 58 -2.49 -7.23 -15.51
N GLY A 59 -2.97 -5.99 -15.40
CA GLY A 59 -3.02 -5.02 -16.51
C GLY A 59 -1.83 -4.05 -16.54
N SER A 60 -1.94 -2.98 -17.34
CA SER A 60 -0.93 -1.91 -17.43
C SER A 60 -0.58 -1.32 -16.07
N ALA A 61 -1.60 -1.11 -15.25
CA ALA A 61 -1.49 -0.56 -13.89
C ALA A 61 -0.50 -1.32 -13.00
N THR A 62 -0.33 -2.62 -13.23
CA THR A 62 0.58 -3.48 -12.45
C THR A 62 1.73 -4.01 -13.30
N ASN A 63 2.12 -3.30 -14.38
CA ASN A 63 3.15 -3.74 -15.33
C ASN A 63 2.94 -5.19 -15.80
N PHE A 64 1.69 -5.58 -15.99
CA PHE A 64 1.26 -6.92 -16.40
C PHE A 64 1.67 -8.05 -15.44
N LEU A 65 2.05 -7.72 -14.20
CA LEU A 65 2.23 -8.66 -13.10
C LEU A 65 0.96 -8.75 -12.26
N PRO A 66 0.48 -9.94 -11.87
CA PRO A 66 -0.58 -10.07 -10.88
C PRO A 66 -0.21 -9.32 -9.60
N GLY A 67 -0.99 -8.30 -9.24
CA GLY A 67 -0.66 -7.39 -8.15
C GLY A 67 -1.87 -6.71 -7.50
N PRO A 68 -1.68 -6.11 -6.32
CA PRO A 68 -2.73 -5.37 -5.65
C PRO A 68 -2.99 -4.07 -6.41
N LEU A 69 -4.23 -3.60 -6.39
CA LEU A 69 -4.63 -2.40 -7.12
C LEU A 69 -5.56 -1.55 -6.26
N GLY A 70 -5.18 -0.29 -6.07
CA GLY A 70 -6.01 0.78 -5.53
C GLY A 70 -6.11 1.89 -6.56
N ARG A 71 -7.30 2.49 -6.72
CA ARG A 71 -7.54 3.56 -7.70
C ARG A 71 -8.43 4.63 -7.12
N SER A 72 -8.12 5.88 -7.43
CA SER A 72 -9.00 7.03 -7.26
C SER A 72 -9.65 7.36 -8.61
N VAL A 73 -10.96 7.55 -8.62
CA VAL A 73 -11.74 7.78 -9.85
C VAL A 73 -12.78 8.89 -9.67
N PHE A 74 -13.40 9.31 -10.76
CA PHE A 74 -14.62 10.13 -10.78
C PHE A 74 -15.83 9.19 -10.89
N PRO A 75 -16.45 8.73 -9.79
CA PRO A 75 -17.54 7.76 -9.84
C PRO A 75 -18.88 8.43 -10.19
N ASP A 76 -19.73 7.80 -11.00
CA ASP A 76 -21.13 8.22 -11.11
C ASP A 76 -21.94 7.78 -9.88
N SER A 77 -23.24 8.11 -9.85
CA SER A 77 -24.16 7.73 -8.76
C SER A 77 -24.36 6.21 -8.59
N LYS A 78 -23.92 5.40 -9.57
CA LYS A 78 -23.92 3.93 -9.51
C LYS A 78 -22.54 3.35 -9.16
N GLY A 79 -21.56 4.21 -8.88
CA GLY A 79 -20.19 3.80 -8.59
C GLY A 79 -19.36 3.43 -9.83
N ARG A 80 -19.84 3.70 -11.05
CA ARG A 80 -19.07 3.45 -12.27
C ARG A 80 -18.06 4.57 -12.48
N SER A 81 -16.83 4.21 -12.80
CA SER A 81 -15.79 5.19 -13.14
C SER A 81 -16.10 5.90 -14.45
N LEU A 82 -16.34 7.21 -14.40
CA LEU A 82 -16.49 8.06 -15.59
C LEU A 82 -15.14 8.53 -16.16
N LYS A 83 -14.18 8.75 -15.27
CA LYS A 83 -12.81 9.18 -15.58
C LYS A 83 -11.89 8.71 -14.44
N SER A 84 -10.65 8.36 -14.74
CA SER A 84 -9.60 8.18 -13.72
C SER A 84 -8.88 9.50 -13.46
N VAL A 85 -8.38 9.72 -12.26
CA VAL A 85 -7.53 10.89 -11.99
C VAL A 85 -6.26 10.82 -12.85
N ASP A 86 -5.78 11.98 -13.28
CA ASP A 86 -4.73 12.10 -14.31
C ASP A 86 -3.34 11.62 -13.82
N THR A 87 -3.13 11.53 -12.50
CA THR A 87 -1.87 11.14 -11.81
C THR A 87 -1.62 9.62 -11.69
N PHE A 88 -2.02 8.88 -12.72
CA PHE A 88 -1.67 7.48 -12.99
C PHE A 88 -2.32 6.36 -12.17
N GLU A 89 -2.17 5.18 -12.76
CA GLU A 89 -2.76 3.88 -12.53
C GLU A 89 -2.43 3.22 -11.17
N LEU A 90 -1.75 3.92 -10.26
CA LEU A 90 -1.21 3.38 -9.01
C LEU A 90 -1.41 4.35 -7.83
N ILE A 91 -2.07 3.86 -6.78
CA ILE A 91 -2.17 4.55 -5.50
C ILE A 91 -0.83 4.47 -4.76
N GLY A 92 -0.49 5.48 -3.95
CA GLY A 92 0.78 5.55 -3.23
C GLY A 92 0.88 6.77 -2.32
N HIS A 93 1.93 6.80 -1.48
CA HIS A 93 2.13 7.86 -0.49
C HIS A 93 2.54 9.21 -1.10
N GLU A 94 3.00 9.20 -2.36
CA GLU A 94 3.38 10.36 -3.17
C GLU A 94 2.21 11.09 -3.82
N VAL A 95 1.05 10.44 -3.95
CA VAL A 95 -0.13 11.02 -4.62
C VAL A 95 -0.71 12.14 -3.76
N PRO A 96 -1.06 13.32 -4.30
CA PRO A 96 -1.69 14.37 -3.51
C PRO A 96 -2.98 13.91 -2.82
N VAL A 97 -3.14 14.19 -1.53
CA VAL A 97 -4.32 13.71 -0.75
C VAL A 97 -5.65 14.18 -1.37
N HIS A 98 -5.67 15.39 -1.94
CA HIS A 98 -6.85 15.94 -2.61
C HIS A 98 -7.24 15.22 -3.91
N GLU A 99 -6.38 14.32 -4.41
CA GLU A 99 -6.61 13.46 -5.58
C GLU A 99 -6.95 12.01 -5.19
N ARG A 100 -7.01 11.68 -3.88
CA ARG A 100 -7.23 10.31 -3.40
C ARG A 100 -8.68 10.00 -3.05
N TRP A 101 -8.99 8.70 -3.10
CA TRP A 101 -10.21 8.07 -2.61
C TRP A 101 -11.50 8.40 -3.37
N GLY A 102 -11.42 8.90 -4.59
CA GLY A 102 -12.57 9.02 -5.46
C GLY A 102 -13.15 7.63 -5.77
N GLY A 103 -14.44 7.41 -5.50
CA GLY A 103 -15.05 6.07 -5.55
C GLY A 103 -14.97 5.27 -4.25
N TRP A 104 -14.41 5.85 -3.17
CA TRP A 104 -14.33 5.25 -1.84
C TRP A 104 -15.15 6.04 -0.82
N TYR A 105 -15.55 5.34 0.22
CA TYR A 105 -16.09 5.96 1.43
C TYR A 105 -14.96 6.26 2.41
N VAL A 106 -15.02 7.41 3.08
CA VAL A 106 -14.00 7.90 4.01
C VAL A 106 -14.70 8.35 5.29
N THR A 107 -14.25 7.88 6.44
CA THR A 107 -14.74 8.29 7.77
C THR A 107 -13.61 8.84 8.62
N HIS A 108 -13.97 9.53 9.70
CA HIS A 108 -13.05 10.09 10.71
C HIS A 108 -12.01 11.07 10.17
N VAL A 109 -12.18 11.54 8.93
CA VAL A 109 -11.32 12.52 8.29
C VAL A 109 -11.58 13.92 8.86
N HIS A 110 -10.52 14.65 9.17
CA HIS A 110 -10.62 16.03 9.60
C HIS A 110 -11.19 16.92 8.47
N GLN A 111 -12.08 17.86 8.79
CA GLN A 111 -12.77 18.71 7.81
C GLN A 111 -11.83 19.55 6.91
N ASP A 112 -10.66 19.93 7.43
CA ASP A 112 -9.65 20.72 6.71
C ASP A 112 -8.87 19.87 5.66
N LEU A 113 -8.98 18.53 5.70
CA LEU A 113 -8.28 17.65 4.77
C LEU A 113 -9.11 17.47 3.49
N THR A 114 -8.70 18.11 2.40
CA THR A 114 -9.35 17.95 1.10
C THR A 114 -9.04 16.58 0.48
N HIS A 115 -10.08 15.87 0.01
CA HIS A 115 -10.00 14.57 -0.66
C HIS A 115 -11.20 14.33 -1.60
N MET A 116 -11.14 13.29 -2.44
CA MET A 116 -12.22 12.94 -3.40
C MET A 116 -13.28 11.96 -2.86
N GLY A 117 -13.01 11.28 -1.73
CA GLY A 117 -13.96 10.37 -1.09
C GLY A 117 -15.31 10.99 -0.71
N ASN A 118 -16.33 10.14 -0.52
CA ASN A 118 -17.72 10.52 -0.23
C ASN A 118 -18.34 11.46 -1.29
N ALA A 119 -17.85 11.43 -2.53
CA ALA A 119 -18.34 12.29 -3.61
C ALA A 119 -18.71 11.49 -4.85
N ILE A 120 -19.64 12.05 -5.64
CA ILE A 120 -19.99 11.57 -6.98
C ILE A 120 -19.64 12.62 -8.02
N ALA A 121 -19.23 12.17 -9.19
CA ALA A 121 -18.95 13.02 -10.34
C ALA A 121 -20.25 13.41 -11.05
N VAL A 122 -20.42 14.71 -11.24
CA VAL A 122 -21.51 15.32 -12.00
C VAL A 122 -20.92 16.11 -13.17
N LYS A 123 -21.62 16.13 -14.30
CA LYS A 123 -21.23 16.97 -15.45
C LYS A 123 -21.76 18.39 -15.23
N GLY A 124 -20.87 19.39 -15.23
CA GLY A 124 -21.22 20.80 -15.19
C GLY A 124 -20.36 21.59 -16.17
N ASN A 125 -20.99 22.36 -17.06
CA ASN A 125 -20.31 23.17 -18.09
C ASN A 125 -19.31 22.38 -18.96
N GLY A 126 -19.58 21.10 -19.24
CA GLY A 126 -18.70 20.24 -20.04
C GLY A 126 -17.57 19.56 -19.25
N GLU A 127 -17.38 19.89 -17.98
CA GLU A 127 -16.35 19.30 -17.11
C GLU A 127 -16.96 18.37 -16.06
N LEU A 128 -16.19 17.36 -15.61
CA LEU A 128 -16.55 16.53 -14.47
C LEU A 128 -16.16 17.24 -13.18
N LYS A 129 -17.14 17.47 -12.30
CA LYS A 129 -16.95 18.02 -10.95
C LYS A 129 -17.38 17.01 -9.91
N LEU A 130 -16.65 16.93 -8.80
CA LEU A 130 -17.06 16.11 -7.67
C LEU A 130 -18.05 16.88 -6.80
N GLN A 131 -19.20 16.27 -6.56
CA GLN A 131 -20.20 16.71 -5.60
C GLN A 131 -20.10 15.82 -4.36
N ARG A 132 -19.57 16.39 -3.27
CA ARG A 132 -19.55 15.72 -1.96
C ARG A 132 -20.96 15.50 -1.46
N LYS A 133 -21.21 14.33 -0.90
CA LYS A 133 -22.47 13.99 -0.27
C LYS A 133 -22.40 14.26 1.23
N ASP A 134 -23.54 14.61 1.81
CA ASP A 134 -23.67 14.69 3.26
C ASP A 134 -23.45 13.31 3.88
N SER A 135 -22.72 13.29 4.98
CA SER A 135 -22.37 12.11 5.77
C SER A 135 -22.33 12.45 7.25
N SER A 136 -23.20 13.39 7.67
CA SER A 136 -23.30 13.87 9.05
C SER A 136 -23.65 12.76 10.05
N LYS A 137 -24.32 11.67 9.62
CA LYS A 137 -24.55 10.45 10.41
C LYS A 137 -23.56 9.33 10.10
N GLY A 138 -22.44 9.64 9.44
CA GLY A 138 -21.47 8.65 9.00
C GLY A 138 -21.91 7.91 7.74
N LEU A 139 -21.55 6.63 7.62
CA LEU A 139 -21.84 5.84 6.42
C LEU A 139 -23.31 5.38 6.31
N ASP A 140 -24.07 5.44 7.40
CA ASP A 140 -25.50 5.11 7.42
C ASP A 140 -26.35 6.06 6.56
N ASP A 141 -25.85 7.26 6.25
CA ASP A 141 -26.48 8.17 5.27
C ASP A 141 -26.39 7.63 3.82
N PHE A 142 -25.51 6.66 3.56
CA PHE A 142 -25.30 6.09 2.23
C PHE A 142 -25.90 4.70 2.06
N PHE A 143 -25.80 3.84 3.08
CA PHE A 143 -26.24 2.44 3.04
C PHE A 143 -26.34 1.86 4.46
N ASP A 144 -27.05 0.75 4.62
CA ASP A 144 -27.15 0.04 5.90
C ASP A 144 -25.81 -0.61 6.30
N THR A 145 -25.15 -0.01 7.29
CA THR A 145 -23.83 -0.44 7.76
C THR A 145 -23.86 -1.70 8.63
N SER A 146 -25.03 -2.14 9.10
CA SER A 146 -25.16 -3.37 9.92
C SER A 146 -24.78 -4.64 9.16
N ASN A 147 -24.74 -4.59 7.83
CA ASN A 147 -24.28 -5.67 6.96
C ASN A 147 -22.74 -5.78 6.87
N TYR A 148 -22.00 -4.98 7.65
CA TYR A 148 -20.53 -4.91 7.62
C TYR A 148 -19.96 -5.19 9.02
N PRO A 149 -18.88 -5.99 9.12
CA PRO A 149 -18.15 -6.19 10.37
C PRO A 149 -17.68 -4.89 11.07
N VAL A 150 -17.45 -3.83 10.28
CA VAL A 150 -17.08 -2.49 10.76
C VAL A 150 -17.87 -1.49 9.93
N SER A 151 -18.55 -0.55 10.61
CA SER A 151 -19.44 0.45 9.98
C SER A 151 -18.72 1.68 9.44
N THR A 152 -17.38 1.69 9.49
CA THR A 152 -16.54 2.83 9.13
C THR A 152 -15.47 2.45 8.09
N SER A 153 -14.91 3.45 7.43
CA SER A 153 -13.85 3.36 6.43
C SER A 153 -12.79 4.41 6.74
N ASP A 154 -12.07 4.17 7.83
CA ASP A 154 -11.26 5.16 8.51
C ASP A 154 -10.12 5.69 7.62
N ILE A 155 -9.89 7.00 7.67
CA ILE A 155 -8.85 7.69 6.90
C ILE A 155 -7.45 7.09 7.14
N GLU A 156 -7.15 6.65 8.35
CA GLU A 156 -5.88 6.01 8.70
C GLU A 156 -5.71 4.67 7.99
N ALA A 157 -6.78 3.88 7.90
CA ALA A 157 -6.76 2.60 7.19
C ALA A 157 -6.54 2.82 5.69
N LEU A 158 -7.16 3.85 5.11
CA LEU A 158 -6.97 4.20 3.70
C LEU A 158 -5.55 4.69 3.41
N LEU A 159 -4.98 5.56 4.24
CA LEU A 159 -3.58 6.01 4.07
C LEU A 159 -2.59 4.84 4.14
N ILE A 160 -2.80 3.90 5.07
CA ILE A 160 -1.98 2.71 5.19
C ILE A 160 -2.20 1.76 4.00
N PHE A 161 -3.44 1.58 3.56
CA PHE A 161 -3.78 0.79 2.38
C PHE A 161 -3.07 1.31 1.13
N ASP A 162 -3.11 2.63 0.89
CA ASP A 162 -2.47 3.28 -0.27
C ASP A 162 -0.98 2.93 -0.34
N HIS A 163 -0.26 3.11 0.78
CA HIS A 163 1.15 2.78 0.87
C HIS A 163 1.40 1.26 0.77
N GLN A 164 0.59 0.43 1.43
CA GLN A 164 0.78 -1.02 1.44
C GLN A 164 0.63 -1.62 0.03
N VAL A 165 -0.40 -1.21 -0.71
CA VAL A 165 -0.62 -1.64 -2.09
C VAL A 165 0.57 -1.28 -2.97
N ARG A 166 1.04 -0.04 -2.86
CA ARG A 166 2.20 0.45 -3.62
C ARG A 166 3.47 -0.34 -3.29
N MET A 167 3.77 -0.47 -2.00
CA MET A 167 4.97 -1.15 -1.52
C MET A 167 4.98 -2.62 -1.93
N GLN A 168 3.87 -3.34 -1.80
CA GLN A 168 3.79 -4.74 -2.22
C GLN A 168 4.01 -4.91 -3.72
N PHE A 169 3.45 -4.00 -4.54
CA PHE A 169 3.73 -4.00 -5.97
C PHE A 169 5.24 -3.82 -6.26
N VAL A 170 5.88 -2.84 -5.62
CA VAL A 170 7.32 -2.59 -5.76
C VAL A 170 8.15 -3.80 -5.33
N LEU A 171 7.80 -4.46 -4.21
CA LEU A 171 8.51 -5.65 -3.73
C LEU A 171 8.42 -6.79 -4.74
N ILE A 172 7.21 -7.09 -5.22
CA ILE A 172 6.96 -8.21 -6.13
C ILE A 172 7.66 -7.99 -7.46
N GLU A 173 7.47 -6.83 -8.09
CA GLU A 173 8.11 -6.52 -9.36
C GLU A 173 9.64 -6.63 -9.26
N SER A 174 10.22 -6.12 -8.17
CA SER A 174 11.67 -6.17 -7.93
C SER A 174 12.18 -7.61 -7.76
N ALA A 175 11.44 -8.43 -6.99
CA ALA A 175 11.77 -9.84 -6.82
C ALA A 175 11.70 -10.61 -8.15
N TYR A 176 10.71 -10.33 -9.00
CA TYR A 176 10.61 -10.94 -10.32
C TYR A 176 11.78 -10.56 -11.22
N LYS A 177 12.09 -9.25 -11.32
CA LYS A 177 13.22 -8.76 -12.13
C LYS A 177 14.55 -9.42 -11.72
N VAL A 178 14.86 -9.45 -10.43
CA VAL A 178 16.13 -10.02 -9.95
C VAL A 178 16.18 -11.53 -10.17
N ARG A 179 15.10 -12.26 -9.87
CA ARG A 179 15.06 -13.72 -10.10
C ARG A 179 15.22 -14.07 -11.58
N GLN A 180 14.61 -13.30 -12.48
CA GLN A 180 14.75 -13.49 -13.92
C GLN A 180 16.22 -13.32 -14.36
N VAL A 181 16.88 -12.23 -13.94
CA VAL A 181 18.27 -11.98 -14.34
C VAL A 181 19.23 -13.01 -13.74
N ILE A 182 19.01 -13.45 -12.50
CA ILE A 182 19.78 -14.56 -11.90
C ILE A 182 19.61 -15.82 -12.75
N PHE A 183 18.39 -16.20 -13.10
CA PHE A 183 18.11 -17.36 -13.91
C PHE A 183 18.77 -17.30 -15.30
N ASP A 184 18.69 -16.15 -15.98
CA ASP A 184 19.30 -15.97 -17.29
C ASP A 184 20.84 -15.98 -17.23
N SER A 185 21.42 -15.43 -16.16
CA SER A 185 22.87 -15.44 -15.93
C SER A 185 23.43 -16.85 -15.72
N GLN A 186 22.65 -17.75 -15.11
CA GLN A 186 23.03 -19.16 -14.95
C GLN A 186 23.02 -19.93 -16.28
N LYS A 187 22.18 -19.53 -17.23
CA LYS A 187 22.14 -20.12 -18.57
C LYS A 187 23.26 -19.63 -19.49
N THR A 188 23.69 -18.38 -19.30
CA THR A 188 24.71 -17.72 -20.11
C THR A 188 25.77 -17.12 -19.20
N ALA A 189 26.74 -17.95 -18.79
CA ALA A 189 27.88 -17.53 -17.99
C ALA A 189 28.82 -16.63 -18.82
N SER A 190 28.53 -15.33 -18.86
CA SER A 190 29.26 -14.33 -19.62
C SER A 190 29.51 -13.07 -18.78
N LYS A 191 30.50 -12.25 -19.14
CA LYS A 191 30.71 -10.95 -18.46
C LYS A 191 29.49 -10.02 -18.60
N GLN A 192 28.78 -10.10 -19.72
CA GLN A 192 27.59 -9.29 -19.96
C GLN A 192 26.49 -9.57 -18.93
N SER A 193 26.23 -10.84 -18.61
CA SER A 193 25.19 -11.20 -17.63
C SER A 193 25.47 -10.68 -16.22
N SER A 194 26.75 -10.54 -15.85
CA SER A 194 27.14 -9.90 -14.57
C SER A 194 26.91 -8.38 -14.54
N ILE A 195 27.12 -7.69 -15.67
CA ILE A 195 26.85 -6.25 -15.80
C ILE A 195 25.34 -6.00 -15.71
N ASP A 196 24.56 -6.82 -16.41
CA ASP A 196 23.10 -6.74 -16.41
C ASP A 196 22.53 -6.95 -15.00
N LEU A 197 23.06 -7.92 -14.24
CA LEU A 197 22.66 -8.14 -12.84
C LEU A 197 22.93 -6.94 -11.94
N ASN A 198 24.13 -6.35 -12.02
CA ASN A 198 24.48 -5.19 -11.20
C ASN A 198 23.63 -3.96 -11.52
N ALA A 199 23.36 -3.72 -12.81
CA ALA A 199 22.50 -2.61 -13.24
C ALA A 199 21.07 -2.78 -12.74
N ILE A 200 20.48 -3.97 -12.92
CA ILE A 200 19.12 -4.28 -12.46
C ILE A 200 19.05 -4.22 -10.93
N LEU A 201 20.03 -4.80 -10.23
CA LEU A 201 20.09 -4.77 -8.77
C LEU A 201 20.10 -3.33 -8.24
N LYS A 202 20.89 -2.44 -8.85
CA LYS A 202 20.94 -1.02 -8.48
C LYS A 202 19.60 -0.33 -8.72
N GLU A 203 18.97 -0.54 -9.87
CA GLU A 203 17.65 0.03 -10.20
C GLU A 203 16.60 -0.39 -9.18
N VAL A 204 16.43 -1.70 -8.96
CA VAL A 204 15.39 -2.19 -8.06
C VAL A 204 15.68 -1.85 -6.61
N THR A 205 16.95 -1.80 -6.20
CA THR A 205 17.35 -1.39 -4.85
C THR A 205 16.91 0.04 -4.58
N GLU A 206 17.22 0.99 -5.48
CA GLU A 206 16.84 2.39 -5.28
C GLU A 206 15.31 2.55 -5.31
N LYS A 207 14.60 1.77 -6.14
CA LYS A 207 13.12 1.77 -6.18
C LYS A 207 12.52 1.27 -4.85
N ILE A 208 13.01 0.15 -4.33
CA ILE A 208 12.55 -0.40 -3.04
C ILE A 208 12.85 0.57 -1.91
N VAL A 209 14.07 1.11 -1.84
CA VAL A 209 14.49 2.01 -0.76
C VAL A 209 13.73 3.34 -0.81
N SER A 210 13.48 3.88 -2.01
CA SER A 210 12.66 5.08 -2.16
C SER A 210 11.27 4.90 -1.57
N GLU A 211 10.62 3.75 -1.85
CA GLU A 211 9.30 3.44 -1.32
C GLU A 211 9.35 3.14 0.19
N LEU A 212 10.32 2.35 0.65
CA LEU A 212 10.49 2.02 2.07
C LEU A 212 10.71 3.27 2.91
N LEU A 213 11.45 4.25 2.42
CA LEU A 213 11.80 5.45 3.18
C LEU A 213 10.85 6.64 2.97
N PHE A 214 9.71 6.43 2.30
CA PHE A 214 8.70 7.48 2.07
C PHE A 214 9.22 8.65 1.22
N LYS A 215 10.06 8.37 0.22
CA LYS A 215 10.61 9.39 -0.67
C LYS A 215 9.49 10.04 -1.49
N LYS A 216 9.38 11.37 -1.36
CA LYS A 216 8.32 12.20 -1.96
C LYS A 216 6.92 11.97 -1.36
N GLU A 217 6.84 11.56 -0.10
CA GLU A 217 5.56 11.57 0.63
C GLU A 217 4.89 12.93 0.53
N PHE A 218 3.61 12.90 0.13
CA PHE A 218 2.82 14.11 0.05
C PHE A 218 2.47 14.58 1.47
N PRO A 219 2.74 15.85 1.82
CA PRO A 219 2.47 16.35 3.17
C PRO A 219 0.97 16.36 3.47
N LEU A 220 0.59 15.81 4.62
CA LEU A 220 -0.82 15.66 5.02
C LEU A 220 -1.45 16.94 5.59
N GLY A 221 -0.66 18.00 5.83
CA GLY A 221 -1.19 19.34 6.16
C GLY A 221 -1.59 19.57 7.63
N GLY A 222 -1.19 18.69 8.54
CA GLY A 222 -1.22 18.91 9.99
C GLY A 222 -2.39 18.28 10.75
N LYS A 223 -3.56 18.17 10.12
CA LYS A 223 -4.78 17.59 10.72
C LYS A 223 -5.41 16.57 9.77
N VAL A 224 -5.26 15.29 10.11
CA VAL A 224 -5.69 14.18 9.26
C VAL A 224 -6.95 13.53 9.78
N VAL A 225 -6.95 13.19 11.07
CA VAL A 225 -8.03 12.50 11.76
C VAL A 225 -8.77 13.49 12.64
N ASP A 226 -10.10 13.35 12.73
CA ASP A 226 -10.89 14.01 13.75
C ASP A 226 -10.48 13.47 15.14
N ALA A 227 -10.00 14.36 16.02
CA ALA A 227 -9.50 13.98 17.34
C ALA A 227 -10.54 13.28 18.23
N ALA A 228 -11.83 13.44 17.93
CA ALA A 228 -12.92 12.76 18.63
C ALA A 228 -13.10 11.29 18.21
N GLN A 229 -12.39 10.84 17.18
CA GLN A 229 -12.58 9.52 16.56
C GLN A 229 -11.23 8.80 16.46
N VAL A 230 -11.09 7.66 17.14
CA VAL A 230 -9.95 6.75 16.94
C VAL A 230 -10.50 5.39 16.53
N GLY A 231 -10.20 5.01 15.29
CA GLY A 231 -10.60 3.74 14.73
C GLY A 231 -9.97 2.55 15.45
N LYS A 232 -10.71 1.44 15.58
CA LYS A 232 -10.18 0.16 16.09
C LYS A 232 -8.97 -0.33 15.27
N PHE A 233 -8.96 0.01 13.97
CA PHE A 233 -7.90 -0.36 13.04
C PHE A 233 -6.51 0.10 13.52
N VAL A 234 -6.35 1.35 13.96
CA VAL A 234 -5.04 1.89 14.39
C VAL A 234 -4.50 1.13 15.59
N THR A 235 -5.38 0.77 16.54
CA THR A 235 -4.99 0.00 17.72
C THR A 235 -4.48 -1.38 17.33
N GLU A 236 -5.21 -2.11 16.49
CA GLU A 236 -4.81 -3.43 16.00
C GLU A 236 -3.57 -3.37 15.10
N PHE A 237 -3.45 -2.33 14.28
CA PHE A 237 -2.30 -2.10 13.42
C PHE A 237 -1.04 -1.89 14.26
N LYS A 238 -1.06 -1.00 15.26
CA LYS A 238 0.08 -0.74 16.14
C LYS A 238 0.47 -1.94 16.98
N ALA A 239 -0.50 -2.74 17.45
CA ALA A 239 -0.25 -3.94 18.25
C ALA A 239 0.57 -5.02 17.51
N LYS A 240 0.59 -4.99 16.17
CA LYS A 240 1.44 -5.87 15.33
C LYS A 240 2.85 -5.33 15.11
N GLY A 241 3.19 -4.18 15.69
CA GLY A 241 4.49 -3.55 15.55
C GLY A 241 5.58 -4.35 16.25
N LYS A 242 6.73 -4.52 15.59
CA LYS A 242 7.98 -4.90 16.28
C LYS A 242 8.55 -3.64 16.91
N ALA A 243 8.81 -3.68 18.21
CA ALA A 243 9.30 -2.54 18.97
C ALA A 243 10.75 -2.76 19.40
N ASP A 244 11.55 -1.70 19.36
CA ASP A 244 12.90 -1.71 19.92
C ASP A 244 12.89 -1.71 21.46
N SER A 245 14.06 -1.71 22.09
CA SER A 245 14.20 -1.67 23.56
C SER A 245 13.63 -0.40 24.22
N ARG A 246 13.28 0.62 23.44
CA ARG A 246 12.62 1.86 23.89
C ARG A 246 11.13 1.90 23.55
N GLY A 247 10.55 0.80 23.05
CA GLY A 247 9.14 0.71 22.71
C GLY A 247 8.76 1.40 21.40
N ARG A 248 9.72 1.79 20.55
CA ARG A 248 9.47 2.48 19.28
C ARG A 248 9.28 1.48 18.16
N SER A 249 8.32 1.71 17.27
CA SER A 249 8.02 0.80 16.16
C SER A 249 7.87 1.52 14.83
N LEU A 250 8.20 0.84 13.71
CA LEU A 250 7.89 1.32 12.36
C LEU A 250 6.38 1.42 12.07
N ARG A 251 5.53 0.91 12.96
CA ARG A 251 4.07 1.12 12.91
C ARG A 251 3.59 2.33 13.72
N ASP A 252 4.50 3.07 14.36
CA ASP A 252 4.11 4.28 15.06
C ASP A 252 3.69 5.35 14.05
N LEU A 253 2.43 5.77 14.14
CA LEU A 253 1.82 6.77 13.28
C LEU A 253 2.08 8.18 13.81
N GLU A 254 2.25 9.14 12.88
CA GLU A 254 2.27 10.56 13.21
C GLU A 254 0.91 11.21 12.91
N LEU A 255 0.38 11.00 11.70
CA LEU A 255 -0.91 11.50 11.20
C LEU A 255 -1.12 13.00 11.40
N LYS A 256 -0.05 13.77 11.22
CA LYS A 256 -0.11 15.23 11.17
C LYS A 256 0.38 15.72 9.82
N ASN A 257 1.68 15.70 9.60
CA ASN A 257 2.29 16.11 8.35
C ASN A 257 2.69 14.90 7.49
N ARG A 258 2.86 13.73 8.11
CA ARG A 258 3.23 12.48 7.47
C ARG A 258 2.47 11.29 8.07
N LEU A 259 2.52 10.15 7.40
CA LEU A 259 1.85 8.93 7.82
C LEU A 259 2.52 8.31 9.06
N PHE A 260 3.81 7.97 8.94
CA PHE A 260 4.58 7.32 10.00
C PHE A 260 5.47 8.30 10.75
N LYS A 261 5.64 8.06 12.06
CA LYS A 261 6.55 8.82 12.92
C LYS A 261 8.01 8.62 12.51
N TYR A 262 8.37 7.38 12.17
CA TYR A 262 9.67 6.97 11.64
C TYR A 262 9.47 6.52 10.20
N ARG A 263 9.93 7.32 9.22
CA ARG A 263 9.74 7.07 7.78
C ARG A 263 10.63 5.92 7.27
N CYS A 264 10.32 4.72 7.76
CA CYS A 264 10.74 3.45 7.20
C CYS A 264 9.54 2.50 7.29
N SER A 265 9.11 1.97 6.15
CA SER A 265 7.89 1.17 6.05
C SER A 265 7.99 -0.11 6.88
N TYR A 266 6.94 -0.39 7.66
CA TYR A 266 6.77 -1.66 8.36
C TYR A 266 6.76 -2.88 7.42
N MET A 267 6.54 -2.67 6.12
CA MET A 267 6.57 -3.74 5.10
C MET A 267 7.96 -4.32 4.87
N ILE A 268 9.02 -3.72 5.44
CA ILE A 268 10.35 -4.35 5.53
C ILE A 268 10.31 -5.67 6.34
N TYR A 269 9.31 -5.87 7.19
CA TYR A 269 9.05 -7.12 7.91
C TYR A 269 8.09 -8.08 7.18
N SER A 270 7.67 -7.75 5.95
CA SER A 270 6.75 -8.60 5.20
C SER A 270 7.42 -9.90 4.76
N LYS A 271 6.63 -10.96 4.62
CA LYS A 271 7.12 -12.25 4.08
C LYS A 271 7.71 -12.08 2.67
N SER A 272 7.13 -11.20 1.86
CA SER A 272 7.63 -10.89 0.52
C SER A 272 9.06 -10.32 0.56
N PHE A 273 9.37 -9.43 1.49
CA PHE A 273 10.73 -8.91 1.69
C PHE A 273 11.67 -9.97 2.26
N GLU A 274 11.21 -10.74 3.24
CA GLU A 274 11.98 -11.84 3.84
C GLU A 274 12.38 -12.91 2.81
N ALA A 275 11.54 -13.16 1.80
CA ALA A 275 11.79 -14.13 0.74
C ALA A 275 12.63 -13.61 -0.44
N PHE A 276 13.12 -12.36 -0.38
CA PHE A 276 14.01 -11.86 -1.42
C PHE A 276 15.28 -12.72 -1.58
N PRO A 277 15.80 -12.85 -2.82
CA PRO A 277 17.15 -13.33 -3.03
C PRO A 277 18.14 -12.57 -2.13
N GLU A 278 19.08 -13.27 -1.51
CA GLU A 278 19.99 -12.70 -0.51
C GLU A 278 20.76 -11.48 -1.03
N ILE A 279 21.19 -11.53 -2.30
CA ILE A 279 21.86 -10.40 -2.98
C ILE A 279 20.99 -9.13 -3.01
N LEU A 280 19.68 -9.27 -3.23
CA LEU A 280 18.74 -8.14 -3.23
C LEU A 280 18.53 -7.61 -1.82
N LYS A 281 18.31 -8.50 -0.85
CA LYS A 281 18.10 -8.13 0.55
C LYS A 281 19.31 -7.36 1.10
N ASN A 282 20.52 -7.88 0.87
CA ASN A 282 21.76 -7.24 1.30
C ASN A 282 21.97 -5.88 0.60
N SER A 283 21.65 -5.78 -0.69
CA SER A 283 21.72 -4.50 -1.41
C SER A 283 20.78 -3.45 -0.81
N VAL A 284 19.54 -3.83 -0.48
CA VAL A 284 18.58 -2.94 0.19
C VAL A 284 19.06 -2.52 1.58
N PHE A 285 19.52 -3.46 2.41
CA PHE A 285 20.04 -3.15 3.74
C PHE A 285 21.23 -2.21 3.69
N ASN A 286 22.20 -2.48 2.83
CA ASN A 286 23.38 -1.64 2.65
C ASN A 286 22.99 -0.23 2.19
N ARG A 287 22.02 -0.11 1.27
CA ARG A 287 21.55 1.18 0.79
C ARG A 287 20.81 1.98 1.86
N ILE A 288 19.94 1.32 2.65
CA ILE A 288 19.27 1.97 3.79
C ILE A 288 20.31 2.46 4.80
N LYS A 289 21.26 1.59 5.22
CA LYS A 289 22.35 1.97 6.13
C LYS A 289 23.10 3.19 5.60
N ALA A 290 23.53 3.16 4.33
CA ALA A 290 24.23 4.29 3.72
C ALA A 290 23.43 5.60 3.75
N ILE A 291 22.10 5.56 3.75
CA ILE A 291 21.26 6.77 3.86
C ILE A 291 21.14 7.24 5.31
N ILE A 292 20.92 6.33 6.25
CA ILE A 292 20.61 6.69 7.64
C ILE A 292 21.85 6.86 8.53
N THR A 293 23.02 6.33 8.14
CA THR A 293 24.27 6.52 8.88
C THR A 293 25.20 7.55 8.24
N SER A 294 24.82 8.15 7.11
CA SER A 294 25.64 9.17 6.44
C SER A 294 25.47 10.52 7.12
N ASP A 295 26.59 11.11 7.53
CA ASP A 295 26.66 12.47 8.11
C ASP A 295 26.24 13.53 7.08
N SER A 296 26.55 13.30 5.80
CA SER A 296 26.11 14.15 4.69
C SER A 296 24.74 13.69 4.15
N PRO A 297 23.80 14.61 3.84
CA PRO A 297 22.55 14.24 3.17
C PRO A 297 22.80 13.51 1.85
N GLN A 298 22.12 12.39 1.64
CA GLN A 298 22.14 11.63 0.39
C GLN A 298 21.09 12.20 -0.56
N LEU A 299 21.43 12.32 -1.84
CA LEU A 299 20.57 12.95 -2.85
C LEU A 299 19.15 12.32 -2.88
N GLY A 300 18.14 13.14 -2.66
CA GLY A 300 16.73 12.77 -2.63
C GLY A 300 16.25 12.15 -1.31
N TYR A 301 17.06 12.17 -0.25
CA TYR A 301 16.72 11.72 1.12
C TYR A 301 16.98 12.82 2.16
N GLU A 302 17.06 14.08 1.73
CA GLU A 302 17.35 15.25 2.57
C GLU A 302 16.25 15.52 3.59
N TYR A 303 15.03 15.03 3.34
CA TYR A 303 13.91 15.15 4.27
C TYR A 303 14.05 14.33 5.55
N LEU A 304 14.99 13.36 5.60
CA LEU A 304 15.26 12.55 6.80
C LEU A 304 16.27 13.27 7.69
N GLU A 305 15.77 13.82 8.80
CA GLU A 305 16.59 14.50 9.80
C GLU A 305 17.44 13.51 10.62
N ALA A 306 18.50 14.02 11.26
CA ALA A 306 19.48 13.20 11.99
C ALA A 306 18.84 12.35 13.10
N GLU A 307 17.92 12.91 13.89
CA GLU A 307 17.23 12.18 14.96
C GLU A 307 16.35 11.05 14.41
N GLU A 308 15.68 11.30 13.29
CA GLU A 308 14.82 10.30 12.64
C GLU A 308 15.65 9.18 12.02
N LYS A 309 16.74 9.52 11.32
CA LYS A 309 17.71 8.54 10.80
C LYS A 309 18.24 7.63 11.90
N LYS A 310 18.69 8.21 13.02
CA LYS A 310 19.15 7.45 14.19
C LYS A 310 18.04 6.57 14.75
N ALA A 311 16.82 7.08 14.84
CA ALA A 311 15.70 6.30 15.33
C ALA A 311 15.37 5.10 14.44
N ILE A 312 15.35 5.29 13.11
CA ILE A 312 15.17 4.22 12.14
C ILE A 312 16.28 3.17 12.27
N PHE A 313 17.55 3.60 12.36
CA PHE A 313 18.69 2.70 12.53
C PHE A 313 18.53 1.83 13.78
N ASP A 314 18.29 2.47 14.92
CA ASP A 314 18.14 1.79 16.21
C ASP A 314 16.94 0.82 16.22
N ILE A 315 15.82 1.18 15.57
CA ILE A 315 14.66 0.30 15.44
C ILE A 315 15.01 -0.92 14.59
N LEU A 316 15.58 -0.72 13.40
CA LEU A 316 15.91 -1.81 12.49
C LEU A 316 16.95 -2.76 13.10
N SER A 317 18.06 -2.25 13.64
CA SER A 317 19.07 -3.07 14.29
C SER A 317 18.55 -3.80 15.54
N GLY A 318 17.55 -3.25 16.22
CA GLY A 318 16.91 -3.89 17.37
C GLY A 318 15.84 -4.93 17.03
N THR A 319 15.32 -4.95 15.80
CA THR A 319 14.09 -5.71 15.47
C THR A 319 14.12 -6.50 14.17
N LEU A 320 15.12 -6.28 13.32
CA LEU A 320 15.27 -6.94 12.02
C LEU A 320 16.60 -7.70 11.97
N ALA A 321 16.53 -9.03 12.01
CA ALA A 321 17.74 -9.85 11.97
C ALA A 321 18.51 -9.63 10.66
N GLY A 322 19.84 -9.43 10.77
CA GLY A 322 20.73 -9.18 9.63
C GLY A 322 20.80 -7.73 9.14
N PHE A 323 20.06 -6.81 9.77
CA PHE A 323 20.23 -5.37 9.57
C PHE A 323 21.30 -4.82 10.52
#